data_AF-A0AAD6XTI4-F1
#
_entry.id   AF-A0AAD6XTI4-F1
#
_cell.length_a   1.000
_cell.length_b   1.000
_cell.length_c   1.000
_cell.angle_alpha   90.00
_cell.angle_beta   90.00
_cell.angle_gamma   90.00
#
_symmetry.space_group_name_H-M   'P 1'
#
loop_
_entity.id
_entity.type
_entity.pdbx_description
1 polymer ?
#
loop_
_entity_poly.entity_id
_entity_poly.type
_entity_poly.pdbx_seq_one_letter_code
_entity_poly.pdbx_strand_id
1 'polypeptide(L)'
;MESVPPEIWTDIFAFACTDDGSTGRALSTVSRAVHLASKPLKYQSICVVGPIQLRKLLTALSALSPRARQIKYLFVANLDASIALDVGGPESTTEIQRTPHADPDKAATTEEVVSTEEALLRMLHLSSSSLVALHIHCTEIYRQSLLPEMTLPHLSELTLHSEFRSVQPTTRQPHALLPSLRRMRIHHFGYLPPDFLRQIAHAAPRLTHLRVPQRSVSPYTVQVALGLLQGVAAAPACSLEEVVIELDPAPTSVCSWAGNIRAEQFLRKFRTIARGDKRVCLVDGRNGWMTVDEAKEGWLQDVCRLEGSRR
;
A
#
# COMPACT_ATOMS: atom_id res chain seq x y z
N MET A 1 18.31 8.82 33.53
CA MET A 1 16.96 8.47 33.04
C MET A 1 15.97 8.25 34.17
N GLU A 2 16.38 7.75 35.34
CA GLU A 2 15.51 7.41 36.49
C GLU A 2 14.70 8.57 37.09
N SER A 3 15.01 9.82 36.75
CA SER A 3 14.29 11.02 37.20
C SER A 3 13.12 11.42 36.29
N VAL A 4 12.94 10.77 35.14
CA VAL A 4 11.90 11.13 34.17
C VAL A 4 10.70 10.17 34.33
N PRO A 5 9.46 10.68 34.43
CA PRO A 5 8.27 9.84 34.57
C PRO A 5 8.08 8.87 33.39
N PRO A 6 7.54 7.66 33.63
CA PRO A 6 7.30 6.65 32.59
C PRO A 6 6.39 7.13 31.44
N GLU A 7 5.50 8.08 31.69
CA GLU A 7 4.62 8.68 30.68
C GLU A 7 5.45 9.40 29.61
N ILE A 8 6.45 10.17 30.05
CA ILE A 8 7.35 10.89 29.15
C ILE A 8 8.20 9.90 28.34
N TRP A 9 8.62 8.78 28.93
CA TRP A 9 9.29 7.72 28.18
C TRP A 9 8.39 7.13 27.11
N THR A 10 7.11 6.90 27.44
CA THR A 10 6.13 6.34 26.51
C THR A 10 5.94 7.28 25.32
N ASP A 11 5.85 8.59 25.55
CA ASP A 11 5.73 9.58 24.47
C ASP A 11 7.00 9.65 23.61
N ILE A 12 8.18 9.65 24.24
CA ILE A 12 9.47 9.63 23.52
C ILE A 12 9.56 8.37 22.66
N PHE A 13 9.25 7.21 23.22
CA PHE A 13 9.29 5.94 22.48
C PHE A 13 8.22 5.87 21.40
N ALA A 14 7.03 6.43 21.62
CA ALA A 14 5.96 6.44 20.64
C ALA A 14 6.36 7.28 19.41
N PHE A 15 7.12 8.36 19.64
CA PHE A 15 7.71 9.18 18.58
C PHE A 15 8.93 8.53 17.93
N ALA A 16 9.78 7.85 18.69
CA ALA A 16 10.98 7.22 18.17
C ALA A 16 10.67 5.94 17.35
N CYS A 17 9.61 5.20 17.71
CA CYS A 17 9.17 3.97 17.05
C CYS A 17 8.28 4.22 15.81
N THR A 18 8.57 5.27 15.05
CA THR A 18 7.90 5.62 13.78
C THR A 18 8.73 5.23 12.55
N ASP A 19 9.75 4.42 12.76
CA ASP A 19 10.68 3.95 11.74
C ASP A 19 10.23 2.61 11.13
N ASP A 20 11.15 1.77 10.66
CA ASP A 20 10.87 0.46 10.09
C ASP A 20 10.72 -0.66 11.14
N GLY A 21 10.66 -0.31 12.43
CA GLY A 21 10.60 -1.22 13.57
C GLY A 21 11.96 -1.53 14.19
N SER A 22 13.05 -0.97 13.65
CA SER A 22 14.40 -1.15 14.20
C SER A 22 14.55 -0.49 15.58
N THR A 23 14.00 0.70 15.80
CA THR A 23 14.04 1.42 17.08
C THR A 23 13.31 0.66 18.19
N GLY A 24 12.11 0.15 17.92
CA GLY A 24 11.35 -0.66 18.89
C GLY A 24 12.12 -1.92 19.33
N ARG A 25 12.89 -2.52 18.41
CA ARG A 25 13.77 -3.65 18.70
C ARG A 25 14.98 -3.23 19.53
N ALA A 26 15.64 -2.13 19.19
CA ALA A 26 16.78 -1.60 19.92
C ALA A 26 16.40 -1.21 21.37
N LEU A 27 15.27 -0.54 21.57
CA LEU A 27 14.76 -0.19 22.89
C LEU A 27 14.49 -1.42 23.76
N SER A 28 14.07 -2.53 23.14
CA SER A 28 13.84 -3.80 23.84
C SER A 28 15.11 -4.40 24.46
N THR A 29 16.30 -3.95 24.06
CA THR A 29 17.60 -4.51 24.51
C THR A 29 18.42 -3.58 25.42
N VAL A 30 17.97 -2.34 25.66
CA VAL A 30 18.76 -1.34 26.42
C VAL A 30 18.84 -1.67 27.91
N SER A 31 17.69 -1.81 28.57
CA SER A 31 17.58 -2.11 30.01
C SER A 31 16.22 -2.69 30.32
N ARG A 32 16.04 -3.28 31.52
CA ARG A 32 14.73 -3.82 31.93
C ARG A 32 13.64 -2.73 31.97
N ALA A 33 13.97 -1.54 32.45
CA ALA A 33 13.02 -0.44 32.55
C ALA A 33 12.60 0.06 31.16
N VAL A 34 13.56 0.27 30.25
CA VAL A 34 13.30 0.68 28.86
C VAL A 34 12.55 -0.41 28.09
N HIS A 35 12.90 -1.69 28.32
CA HIS A 35 12.21 -2.81 27.72
C HIS A 35 10.73 -2.83 28.12
N LEU A 36 10.42 -2.68 29.41
CA LEU A 36 9.04 -2.69 29.90
C LEU A 36 8.24 -1.49 29.37
N ALA A 37 8.84 -0.30 29.37
CA ALA A 37 8.18 0.91 28.88
C ALA A 37 8.00 0.92 27.35
N SER A 38 8.94 0.37 26.57
CA SER A 38 8.84 0.32 25.10
C SER A 38 8.04 -0.87 24.56
N LYS A 39 7.77 -1.89 25.39
CA LYS A 39 7.05 -3.12 25.00
C LYS A 39 5.73 -2.87 24.23
N PRO A 40 4.86 -1.92 24.60
CA PRO A 40 3.61 -1.67 23.86
C PRO A 40 3.84 -1.07 22.46
N LEU A 41 4.99 -0.46 22.24
CA LEU A 41 5.32 0.33 21.05
C LEU A 41 6.25 -0.44 20.08
N LYS A 42 6.77 -1.60 20.52
CA LYS A 42 7.70 -2.44 19.77
C LYS A 42 7.24 -2.77 18.34
N TYR A 43 5.93 -2.91 18.15
CA TYR A 43 5.31 -3.32 16.88
C TYR A 43 4.50 -2.18 16.23
N GLN A 44 4.61 -0.95 16.73
CA GLN A 44 3.81 0.19 16.26
C GLN A 44 4.02 0.47 14.78
N SER A 45 5.27 0.45 14.33
CA SER A 45 5.67 0.65 12.94
C SER A 45 6.47 -0.55 12.47
N ILE A 46 6.07 -1.11 11.33
CA ILE A 46 6.66 -2.34 10.80
C ILE A 46 6.85 -2.22 9.29
N CYS A 47 8.07 -2.49 8.85
CA CYS A 47 8.41 -2.74 7.45
C CYS A 47 8.66 -4.23 7.24
N VAL A 48 7.94 -4.83 6.30
CA VAL A 48 8.14 -6.22 5.87
C VAL A 48 8.50 -6.24 4.40
N VAL A 49 9.62 -6.87 4.07
CA VAL A 49 10.06 -7.04 2.69
C VAL A 49 10.27 -8.52 2.39
N GLY A 50 9.45 -9.04 1.48
CA GLY A 50 9.49 -10.41 0.99
C GLY A 50 8.73 -11.43 1.85
N PRO A 51 8.47 -12.63 1.28
CA PRO A 51 7.58 -13.63 1.88
C PRO A 51 8.13 -14.24 3.17
N ILE A 52 9.45 -14.37 3.30
CA ILE A 52 10.09 -14.96 4.50
C ILE A 52 9.88 -14.05 5.71
N GLN A 53 10.09 -12.74 5.55
CA GLN A 53 9.88 -11.77 6.63
C GLN A 53 8.41 -11.72 7.03
N LEU A 54 7.51 -11.73 6.04
CA LEU A 54 6.06 -11.72 6.26
C LEU A 54 5.60 -12.92 7.10
N ARG A 55 6.04 -14.14 6.75
CA ARG A 55 5.69 -15.35 7.50
C ARG A 55 6.28 -15.34 8.92
N LYS A 56 7.55 -14.97 9.07
CA LYS A 56 8.18 -14.86 10.41
C LYS A 56 7.44 -13.87 11.31
N LEU A 57 7.07 -12.71 10.76
CA LEU A 57 6.28 -11.73 11.48
C LEU A 57 4.90 -12.29 11.84
N LEU A 58 4.21 -12.93 10.89
CA LEU A 58 2.90 -13.51 11.13
C LEU A 58 2.93 -14.54 12.27
N THR A 59 3.93 -15.42 12.31
CA THR A 59 4.14 -16.37 13.41
C THR A 59 4.34 -15.64 14.74
N ALA A 60 5.19 -14.62 14.75
CA ALA A 60 5.45 -13.82 15.96
C ALA A 60 4.20 -13.10 16.45
N LEU A 61 3.43 -12.44 15.58
CA LEU A 61 2.19 -11.76 15.93
C LEU A 61 1.12 -12.74 16.41
N SER A 62 1.00 -13.91 15.77
CA SER A 62 0.00 -14.92 16.16
C SER A 62 0.17 -15.39 17.60
N ALA A 63 1.41 -15.43 18.11
CA ALA A 63 1.72 -15.78 19.49
C ALA A 63 1.46 -14.64 20.51
N LEU A 64 1.25 -13.40 20.06
CA LEU A 64 1.02 -12.25 20.92
C LEU A 64 -0.46 -12.06 21.26
N SER A 65 -0.72 -11.56 22.47
CA SER A 65 -2.06 -11.09 22.85
C SER A 65 -2.50 -9.89 21.99
N PRO A 66 -3.82 -9.67 21.78
CA PRO A 66 -4.31 -8.52 21.00
C PRO A 66 -3.78 -7.15 21.45
N ARG A 67 -3.58 -6.96 22.76
CA ARG A 67 -3.04 -5.70 23.31
C ARG A 67 -1.56 -5.49 22.99
N ALA A 68 -0.81 -6.56 22.72
CA ALA A 68 0.59 -6.49 22.33
C ALA A 68 0.79 -6.43 20.79
N ARG A 69 -0.29 -6.55 20.00
CA ARG A 69 -0.29 -6.47 18.54
C ARG A 69 -0.80 -5.12 18.03
N GLN A 70 -0.24 -4.04 18.55
CA GLN A 70 -0.64 -2.70 18.12
C GLN A 70 0.24 -2.26 16.96
N ILE A 71 -0.22 -2.52 15.73
CA ILE A 71 0.45 -2.11 14.50
C ILE A 71 -0.33 -0.94 13.92
N LYS A 72 0.26 0.25 13.96
CA LYS A 72 -0.33 1.49 13.41
C LYS A 72 0.13 1.73 11.98
N TYR A 73 1.40 1.47 11.70
CA TYR A 73 2.03 1.75 10.42
C TYR A 73 2.60 0.46 9.86
N LEU A 74 2.13 0.08 8.68
CA LEU A 74 2.54 -1.16 8.04
C LEU A 74 2.96 -0.89 6.61
N PHE A 75 4.21 -1.23 6.31
CA PHE A 75 4.72 -1.33 4.95
C PHE A 75 4.95 -2.80 4.61
N VAL A 76 4.42 -3.22 3.47
CA VAL A 76 4.61 -4.56 2.94
C VAL A 76 5.11 -4.43 1.52
N ALA A 77 6.26 -5.01 1.23
CA ALA A 77 6.73 -5.18 -0.12
C ALA A 77 6.92 -6.65 -0.47
N ASN A 78 6.52 -7.05 -1.67
CA ASN A 78 6.94 -8.32 -2.24
C ASN A 78 8.14 -8.07 -3.16
N LEU A 79 9.32 -8.53 -2.78
CA LEU A 79 10.45 -8.57 -3.69
C LEU A 79 10.21 -9.73 -4.65
N ASP A 80 10.02 -9.40 -5.92
CA ASP A 80 10.03 -10.40 -6.96
C ASP A 80 11.46 -10.88 -7.21
N ALA A 81 11.63 -12.19 -7.38
CA ALA A 81 12.90 -12.78 -7.82
C ALA A 81 13.23 -12.41 -9.27
N SER A 82 12.24 -11.93 -10.04
CA SER A 82 12.43 -11.53 -11.45
C SER A 82 13.25 -10.24 -11.60
N ILE A 83 13.20 -9.31 -10.65
CA ILE A 83 14.04 -8.10 -10.67
C ILE A 83 15.51 -8.43 -10.30
N ALA A 84 15.75 -9.54 -9.60
CA ALA A 84 17.12 -10.01 -9.33
C ALA A 84 17.81 -10.60 -10.56
N LEU A 85 17.07 -10.87 -11.66
CA LEU A 85 17.65 -11.38 -12.91
C LEU A 85 18.00 -10.28 -13.93
N ASP A 86 17.67 -9.01 -13.67
CA ASP A 86 17.88 -7.91 -14.63
C ASP A 86 18.86 -6.82 -14.15
N VAL A 87 19.50 -7.03 -12.99
CA VAL A 87 20.64 -6.19 -12.52
C VAL A 87 21.99 -6.85 -12.86
N GLY A 88 22.00 -7.77 -13.84
CA GLY A 88 23.21 -8.33 -14.42
C GLY A 88 23.62 -7.54 -15.66
N GLY A 89 24.61 -6.66 -15.53
CA GLY A 89 25.33 -6.11 -16.68
C GLY A 89 25.86 -7.24 -17.58
N PRO A 90 26.13 -6.96 -18.87
CA PRO A 90 26.56 -7.97 -19.81
C PRO A 90 28.04 -8.31 -19.56
N GLU A 91 28.36 -9.03 -18.49
CA GLU A 91 29.67 -9.67 -18.26
C GLU A 91 29.67 -10.44 -16.93
N SER A 92 29.06 -11.63 -16.91
CA SER A 92 29.50 -12.75 -16.07
C SER A 92 28.76 -14.03 -16.48
N THR A 93 29.33 -14.70 -17.47
CA THR A 93 29.11 -16.13 -17.69
C THR A 93 29.54 -16.90 -16.45
N THR A 94 28.60 -17.33 -15.63
CA THR A 94 28.76 -18.54 -14.82
C THR A 94 27.58 -19.45 -15.10
N GLU A 95 27.92 -20.58 -15.72
CA GLU A 95 27.03 -21.68 -16.04
C GLU A 95 26.28 -22.13 -14.78
N ILE A 96 24.95 -22.00 -14.79
CA ILE A 96 24.10 -22.77 -13.89
C ILE A 96 24.12 -24.21 -14.42
N GLN A 97 25.06 -25.00 -13.92
CA GLN A 97 25.00 -26.45 -14.03
C GLN A 97 23.70 -26.92 -13.37
N ARG A 98 22.77 -27.36 -14.21
CA ARG A 98 21.68 -28.24 -13.79
C ARG A 98 22.32 -29.51 -13.24
N THR A 99 22.27 -29.70 -11.93
CA THR A 99 22.48 -31.02 -11.32
C THR A 99 21.12 -31.71 -11.16
N PRO A 100 20.79 -32.74 -11.96
CA PRO A 100 19.65 -33.59 -11.67
C PRO A 100 20.15 -34.74 -10.81
N HIS A 101 20.06 -34.64 -9.48
CA HIS A 101 20.02 -35.78 -8.54
C HIS A 101 19.79 -35.24 -7.12
N ALA A 102 18.53 -35.06 -6.76
CA ALA A 102 18.12 -34.92 -5.38
C ALA A 102 17.28 -36.15 -5.01
N ASP A 103 17.80 -36.83 -3.99
CA ASP A 103 17.31 -37.97 -3.22
C ASP A 103 15.78 -37.91 -2.92
N PRO A 104 14.98 -38.92 -3.31
CA PRO A 104 13.53 -38.93 -3.08
C PRO A 104 13.11 -39.26 -1.62
N ASP A 105 14.06 -39.60 -0.73
CA ASP A 105 13.73 -40.10 0.62
C ASP A 105 13.85 -39.08 1.78
N LYS A 106 14.12 -37.81 1.48
CA LYS A 106 13.83 -36.74 2.46
C LYS A 106 12.38 -36.34 2.32
N ALA A 107 11.51 -37.10 2.97
CA ALA A 107 10.15 -36.73 3.29
C ALA A 107 10.14 -35.30 3.86
N ALA A 108 9.87 -34.35 2.97
CA ALA A 108 9.55 -33.00 3.31
C ALA A 108 8.42 -33.09 4.32
N THR A 109 8.66 -32.58 5.52
CA THR A 109 7.58 -32.11 6.36
C THR A 109 6.79 -31.16 5.47
N THR A 110 5.61 -31.58 5.05
CA THR A 110 4.65 -30.77 4.30
C THR A 110 4.18 -29.65 5.21
N GLU A 111 5.06 -28.70 5.55
CA GLU A 111 4.63 -27.40 6.04
C GLU A 111 3.79 -26.82 4.90
N GLU A 112 2.48 -26.71 5.12
CA GLU A 112 1.59 -25.96 4.25
C GLU A 112 2.24 -24.61 3.96
N VAL A 113 2.74 -24.45 2.74
CA VAL A 113 3.32 -23.19 2.29
C VAL A 113 2.16 -22.22 2.12
N VAL A 114 1.79 -21.53 3.21
CA VAL A 114 0.81 -20.44 3.17
C VAL A 114 1.27 -19.45 2.10
N SER A 115 0.37 -19.16 1.14
CA SER A 115 0.67 -18.21 0.07
C SER A 115 1.00 -16.83 0.67
N THR A 116 1.84 -16.06 0.00
CA THR A 116 2.18 -14.69 0.44
C THR A 116 0.93 -13.83 0.61
N GLU A 117 -0.06 -14.05 -0.25
CA GLU A 117 -1.34 -13.37 -0.21
C GLU A 117 -2.14 -13.72 1.06
N GLU A 118 -2.25 -15.01 1.38
CA GLU A 118 -2.94 -15.47 2.59
C GLU A 118 -2.24 -14.98 3.85
N ALA A 119 -0.90 -15.01 3.87
CA ALA A 119 -0.12 -14.46 4.97
C ALA A 119 -0.36 -12.95 5.16
N LEU A 120 -0.48 -12.19 4.06
CA LEU A 120 -0.82 -10.76 4.08
C LEU A 120 -2.24 -10.54 4.63
N LEU A 121 -3.24 -11.29 4.16
CA LEU A 121 -4.62 -11.18 4.67
C LEU A 121 -4.69 -11.46 6.17
N ARG A 122 -4.06 -12.54 6.63
CA ARG A 122 -4.02 -12.89 8.05
C ARG A 122 -3.33 -11.80 8.86
N MET A 123 -2.23 -11.23 8.36
CA MET A 123 -1.57 -10.12 9.03
C MET A 123 -2.47 -8.88 9.11
N LEU A 124 -3.15 -8.50 8.03
CA LEU A 124 -4.09 -7.38 8.01
C LEU A 124 -5.28 -7.62 8.98
N HIS A 125 -5.75 -8.86 9.08
CA HIS A 125 -6.78 -9.21 10.05
C HIS A 125 -6.29 -9.01 11.50
N LEU A 126 -5.06 -9.46 11.80
CA LEU A 126 -4.45 -9.31 13.12
C LEU A 126 -4.17 -7.84 13.50
N SER A 127 -3.94 -6.96 12.52
CA SER A 127 -3.69 -5.52 12.74
C SER A 127 -4.92 -4.63 12.53
N SER A 128 -6.06 -5.21 12.15
CA SER A 128 -7.24 -4.47 11.69
C SER A 128 -7.69 -3.36 12.64
N SER A 129 -7.72 -3.64 13.94
CA SER A 129 -8.20 -2.71 14.98
C SER A 129 -7.21 -1.60 15.36
N SER A 130 -5.97 -1.61 14.86
CA SER A 130 -4.96 -0.60 15.19
C SER A 130 -4.37 0.11 13.98
N LEU A 131 -4.60 -0.42 12.77
CA LEU A 131 -3.94 0.04 11.56
C LEU A 131 -4.41 1.45 11.16
N VAL A 132 -3.46 2.37 10.99
CA VAL A 132 -3.68 3.79 10.65
C VAL A 132 -3.16 4.09 9.24
N ALA A 133 -1.98 3.58 8.89
CA ALA A 133 -1.44 3.69 7.53
C ALA A 133 -0.99 2.33 7.00
N LEU A 134 -1.35 2.05 5.74
CA LEU A 134 -1.02 0.82 5.06
C LEU A 134 -0.40 1.13 3.69
N HIS A 135 0.85 0.71 3.49
CA HIS A 135 1.55 0.79 2.22
C HIS A 135 1.81 -0.63 1.71
N ILE A 136 1.30 -0.94 0.52
CA ILE A 136 1.51 -2.23 -0.14
C ILE A 136 2.25 -1.96 -1.45
N HIS A 137 3.43 -2.55 -1.59
CA HIS A 137 4.25 -2.50 -2.80
C HIS A 137 4.49 -3.91 -3.32
N CYS A 138 3.63 -4.36 -4.23
CA CYS A 138 3.68 -5.73 -4.73
C CYS A 138 3.47 -5.75 -6.25
N THR A 139 4.45 -6.28 -6.98
CA THR A 139 4.42 -6.36 -8.45
C THR A 139 3.39 -7.36 -8.97
N GLU A 140 3.21 -8.49 -8.28
CA GLU A 140 2.37 -9.60 -8.77
C GLU A 140 1.29 -10.06 -7.77
N ILE A 141 0.38 -9.18 -7.38
CA ILE A 141 -0.83 -9.61 -6.66
C ILE A 141 -1.96 -9.83 -7.67
N TYR A 142 -2.25 -11.09 -7.96
CA TYR A 142 -3.40 -11.52 -8.75
C TYR A 142 -4.69 -11.46 -7.91
N ARG A 143 -5.16 -10.26 -7.59
CA ARG A 143 -6.40 -10.08 -6.84
C ARG A 143 -7.59 -9.73 -7.71
N GLN A 144 -8.72 -10.32 -7.36
CA GLN A 144 -10.03 -9.97 -7.89
C GLN A 144 -10.53 -8.63 -7.31
N SER A 145 -10.06 -8.24 -6.12
CA SER A 145 -10.46 -7.00 -5.44
C SER A 145 -9.27 -6.23 -4.89
N LEU A 146 -9.34 -4.91 -5.05
CA LEU A 146 -8.35 -3.97 -4.55
C LEU A 146 -8.28 -3.90 -3.03
N LEU A 147 -9.42 -4.08 -2.38
CA LEU A 147 -9.57 -3.98 -0.94
C LEU A 147 -9.84 -5.38 -0.36
N PRO A 148 -9.23 -5.73 0.79
CA PRO A 148 -9.53 -6.98 1.45
C PRO A 148 -10.96 -6.97 2.02
N GLU A 149 -11.59 -8.14 2.14
CA GLU A 149 -12.93 -8.31 2.73
C GLU A 149 -12.93 -8.15 4.26
N MET A 150 -12.46 -7.00 4.75
CA MET A 150 -12.35 -6.73 6.17
C MET A 150 -12.59 -5.26 6.48
N THR A 151 -12.91 -5.00 7.76
CA THR A 151 -13.05 -3.63 8.26
C THR A 151 -11.73 -3.17 8.85
N LEU A 152 -11.24 -2.02 8.38
CA LEU A 152 -10.05 -1.35 8.94
C LEU A 152 -10.51 -0.01 9.52
N PRO A 153 -11.08 -0.01 10.73
CA PRO A 153 -11.84 1.14 11.25
C PRO A 153 -11.00 2.40 11.48
N HIS A 154 -9.69 2.25 11.68
CA HIS A 154 -8.77 3.36 11.95
C HIS A 154 -7.87 3.72 10.76
N LEU A 155 -7.97 3.00 9.64
CA LEU A 155 -7.11 3.24 8.49
C LEU A 155 -7.44 4.61 7.89
N SER A 156 -6.49 5.54 7.95
CA SER A 156 -6.63 6.90 7.41
C SER A 156 -5.86 7.09 6.10
N GLU A 157 -4.79 6.32 5.89
CA GLU A 157 -3.95 6.41 4.70
C GLU A 157 -3.71 5.02 4.09
N LEU A 158 -3.97 4.91 2.78
CA LEU A 158 -3.76 3.69 1.99
C LEU A 158 -2.96 4.03 0.74
N THR A 159 -1.82 3.37 0.56
CA THR A 159 -0.99 3.49 -0.64
C THR A 159 -0.79 2.11 -1.26
N LEU A 160 -1.11 1.98 -2.54
CA LEU A 160 -1.02 0.74 -3.31
C LEU A 160 -0.08 0.95 -4.51
N HIS A 161 1.02 0.21 -4.57
CA HIS A 161 1.86 0.07 -5.76
C HIS A 161 1.71 -1.36 -6.26
N SER A 162 0.95 -1.56 -7.34
CA SER A 162 0.78 -2.91 -7.89
C SER A 162 0.23 -2.93 -9.31
N GLU A 163 0.64 -3.96 -10.04
CA GLU A 163 0.10 -4.34 -11.34
C GLU A 163 -1.11 -5.26 -11.15
N PHE A 164 -2.25 -4.69 -10.74
CA PHE A 164 -3.48 -5.47 -10.66
C PHE A 164 -3.99 -5.79 -12.06
N ARG A 165 -3.98 -7.07 -12.40
CA ARG A 165 -4.71 -7.59 -13.55
C ARG A 165 -6.15 -7.79 -13.11
N SER A 166 -7.03 -6.87 -13.49
CA SER A 166 -8.47 -6.98 -13.20
C SER A 166 -8.98 -8.32 -13.76
N VAL A 167 -9.21 -9.29 -12.87
CA VAL A 167 -10.05 -10.43 -13.18
C VAL A 167 -11.50 -9.94 -13.12
N GLN A 168 -12.35 -10.48 -14.00
CA GLN A 168 -13.72 -10.03 -14.27
C GLN A 168 -14.53 -9.63 -13.02
N PRO A 169 -15.47 -8.67 -13.14
CA PRO A 169 -16.31 -8.26 -12.02
C PRO A 169 -17.12 -9.45 -11.50
N THR A 170 -16.83 -9.91 -10.28
CA THR A 170 -17.67 -10.87 -9.59
C THR A 170 -18.91 -10.16 -9.06
N THR A 171 -20.06 -10.82 -9.18
CA THR A 171 -21.39 -10.30 -8.80
C THR A 171 -21.61 -10.18 -7.29
N ARG A 172 -20.64 -10.60 -6.47
CA ARG A 172 -20.66 -10.43 -5.02
C ARG A 172 -19.63 -9.37 -4.66
N GLN A 173 -20.10 -8.23 -4.13
CA GLN A 173 -19.22 -7.21 -3.57
C GLN A 173 -19.19 -7.33 -2.05
N PRO A 174 -18.17 -7.97 -1.47
CA PRO A 174 -17.84 -7.80 -0.06
C PRO A 174 -17.28 -6.38 0.10
N HIS A 175 -18.03 -5.52 0.77
CA HIS A 175 -17.63 -4.15 1.01
C HIS A 175 -16.62 -4.11 2.15
N ALA A 176 -15.33 -4.01 1.83
CA ALA A 176 -14.34 -3.53 2.78
C ALA A 176 -14.86 -2.21 3.40
N LEU A 177 -14.87 -2.11 4.72
CA LEU A 177 -15.28 -0.88 5.39
C LEU A 177 -14.03 -0.16 5.88
N LEU A 178 -13.76 0.98 5.25
CA LEU A 178 -12.64 1.87 5.54
C LEU A 178 -13.21 3.23 6.02
N PRO A 179 -14.01 3.25 7.12
CA PRO A 179 -14.80 4.41 7.50
C PRO A 179 -13.97 5.64 7.85
N SER A 180 -12.70 5.46 8.20
CA SER A 180 -11.77 6.54 8.57
C SER A 180 -10.81 6.92 7.44
N LEU A 181 -10.88 6.27 6.28
CA LEU A 181 -9.92 6.51 5.21
C LEU A 181 -10.09 7.92 4.65
N ARG A 182 -9.00 8.69 4.67
CA ARG A 182 -8.96 10.08 4.21
C ARG A 182 -8.11 10.23 2.97
N ARG A 183 -7.03 9.48 2.85
CA ARG A 183 -6.10 9.55 1.72
C ARG A 183 -5.90 8.18 1.09
N MET A 184 -6.09 8.10 -0.21
CA MET A 184 -5.83 6.90 -1.00
C MET A 184 -4.92 7.24 -2.16
N ARG A 185 -3.83 6.48 -2.30
CA ARG A 185 -2.90 6.58 -3.41
C ARG A 185 -2.78 5.26 -4.12
N ILE A 186 -2.84 5.33 -5.43
CA ILE A 186 -2.68 4.20 -6.30
C ILE A 186 -1.57 4.57 -7.26
N HIS A 187 -0.60 3.68 -7.37
CA HIS A 187 0.51 3.80 -8.28
C HIS A 187 0.59 2.55 -9.13
N HIS A 188 1.03 2.74 -10.36
CA HIS A 188 1.28 1.68 -11.33
C HIS A 188 0.10 0.76 -11.72
N PHE A 189 -1.13 1.25 -11.60
CA PHE A 189 -2.31 0.46 -11.93
C PHE A 189 -2.62 0.46 -13.44
N GLY A 190 -2.88 -0.70 -14.03
CA GLY A 190 -3.16 -0.83 -15.46
C GLY A 190 -4.50 -0.21 -15.88
N TYR A 191 -5.60 -0.63 -15.27
CA TYR A 191 -6.94 -0.13 -15.59
C TYR A 191 -7.92 -0.34 -14.42
N LEU A 192 -8.35 0.73 -13.74
CA LEU A 192 -9.32 0.59 -12.65
C LEU A 192 -10.70 0.23 -13.22
N PRO A 193 -11.48 -0.63 -12.53
CA PRO A 193 -12.86 -0.91 -12.93
C PRO A 193 -13.68 0.38 -13.09
N PRO A 194 -14.63 0.46 -14.04
CA PRO A 194 -15.45 1.66 -14.24
C PRO A 194 -16.19 2.11 -12.97
N ASP A 195 -16.62 1.17 -12.13
CA ASP A 195 -17.32 1.41 -10.86
C ASP A 195 -16.37 1.64 -9.68
N PHE A 196 -15.06 1.67 -9.89
CA PHE A 196 -14.08 1.74 -8.81
C PHE A 196 -14.31 2.94 -7.86
N LEU A 197 -14.52 4.13 -8.41
CA LEU A 197 -14.78 5.31 -7.59
C LEU A 197 -16.10 5.20 -6.81
N ARG A 198 -17.11 4.53 -7.38
CA ARG A 198 -18.37 4.24 -6.67
C ARG A 198 -18.15 3.23 -5.54
N GLN A 199 -17.37 2.17 -5.77
CA GLN A 199 -17.01 1.20 -4.74
C GLN A 199 -16.25 1.86 -3.59
N ILE A 200 -15.29 2.74 -3.90
CA ILE A 200 -14.59 3.54 -2.90
C ILE A 200 -15.56 4.46 -2.16
N ALA A 201 -16.48 5.13 -2.84
CA ALA A 201 -17.44 6.03 -2.20
C ALA A 201 -18.23 5.30 -1.10
N HIS A 202 -18.59 4.04 -1.35
CA HIS A 202 -19.25 3.19 -0.36
C HIS A 202 -18.30 2.67 0.73
N ALA A 203 -17.10 2.21 0.36
CA ALA A 203 -16.14 1.64 1.30
C ALA A 203 -15.51 2.69 2.24
N ALA A 204 -15.25 3.88 1.71
CA ALA A 204 -14.47 4.96 2.32
C ALA A 204 -15.21 6.31 2.19
N PRO A 205 -16.33 6.50 2.91
CA PRO A 205 -17.16 7.70 2.80
C PRO A 205 -16.45 8.99 3.22
N ARG A 206 -15.36 8.89 4.01
CA ARG A 206 -14.56 10.03 4.47
C ARG A 206 -13.34 10.33 3.59
N LEU A 207 -13.24 9.71 2.42
CA LEU A 207 -12.11 9.93 1.52
C LEU A 207 -12.13 11.38 1.02
N THR A 208 -11.02 12.08 1.25
CA THR A 208 -10.82 13.50 0.91
C THR A 208 -9.76 13.68 -0.17
N HIS A 209 -8.72 12.84 -0.17
CA HIS A 209 -7.62 12.93 -1.13
C HIS A 209 -7.48 11.62 -1.89
N LEU A 210 -7.58 11.69 -3.22
CA LEU A 210 -7.38 10.55 -4.10
C LEU A 210 -6.26 10.85 -5.08
N ARG A 211 -5.24 9.99 -5.13
CA ARG A 211 -4.15 10.08 -6.10
C ARG A 211 -4.13 8.83 -6.96
N VAL A 212 -4.23 8.99 -8.28
CA VAL A 212 -4.32 7.88 -9.23
C VAL A 212 -3.51 8.17 -10.50
N PRO A 213 -2.99 7.14 -11.19
CA PRO A 213 -2.33 7.32 -12.48
C PRO A 213 -3.35 7.65 -13.57
N GLN A 214 -2.94 8.48 -14.54
CA GLN A 214 -3.77 8.89 -15.67
C GLN A 214 -4.34 7.69 -16.43
N ARG A 215 -3.52 6.66 -16.69
CA ARG A 215 -3.94 5.43 -17.37
C ARG A 215 -5.03 4.64 -16.63
N SER A 216 -5.14 4.84 -15.32
CA SER A 216 -6.01 4.02 -14.48
C SER A 216 -7.43 4.56 -14.40
N VAL A 217 -7.68 5.83 -14.77
CA VAL A 217 -9.00 6.47 -14.68
C VAL A 217 -9.39 7.17 -15.97
N SER A 218 -10.69 7.17 -16.29
CA SER A 218 -11.21 7.96 -17.40
C SER A 218 -11.63 9.36 -16.93
N PRO A 219 -11.55 10.39 -17.79
CA PRO A 219 -12.07 11.73 -17.48
C PRO A 219 -13.55 11.71 -17.07
N TYR A 220 -14.35 10.85 -17.70
CA TYR A 220 -15.77 10.68 -17.37
C TYR A 220 -15.95 10.17 -15.94
N THR A 221 -15.19 9.16 -15.53
CA THR A 221 -15.26 8.60 -14.16
C THR A 221 -14.93 9.66 -13.12
N VAL A 222 -13.91 10.49 -13.37
CA VAL A 222 -13.55 11.61 -12.49
C VAL A 222 -14.66 12.66 -12.42
N GLN A 223 -15.24 13.05 -13.55
CA GLN A 223 -16.37 14.00 -13.56
C GLN A 223 -17.59 13.47 -12.81
N VAL A 224 -17.93 12.19 -12.95
CA VAL A 224 -19.02 11.55 -12.18
C VAL A 224 -18.72 11.58 -10.69
N ALA A 225 -17.50 11.18 -10.27
CA ALA A 225 -17.12 11.16 -8.86
C ALA A 225 -17.10 12.55 -8.21
N LEU A 226 -16.80 13.59 -9.00
CA LEU A 226 -16.82 14.98 -8.55
C LEU A 226 -18.21 15.64 -8.63
N GLY A 227 -19.23 14.93 -9.12
CA GLY A 227 -20.58 15.47 -9.29
C GLY A 227 -20.68 16.53 -10.41
N LEU A 228 -19.76 16.51 -11.38
CA LEU A 228 -19.72 17.49 -12.49
C LEU A 228 -20.67 17.16 -13.64
N LEU A 229 -21.24 15.95 -13.68
CA LEU A 229 -22.21 15.54 -14.71
C LEU A 229 -23.62 15.50 -14.12
N GLN A 230 -24.54 16.27 -14.72
CA GLN A 230 -25.96 16.26 -14.38
C GLN A 230 -26.66 15.02 -14.94
N GLY A 231 -27.66 14.49 -14.22
CA GLY A 231 -28.53 13.40 -14.69
C GLY A 231 -27.98 11.97 -14.54
N VAL A 232 -26.73 11.81 -14.10
CA VAL A 232 -26.24 10.50 -13.65
C VAL A 232 -26.70 10.30 -12.21
N ALA A 233 -27.35 9.17 -11.91
CA ALA A 233 -27.76 8.82 -10.55
C ALA A 233 -26.59 9.08 -9.60
N ALA A 234 -26.76 10.09 -8.74
CA ALA A 234 -25.67 10.71 -8.00
C ALA A 234 -24.80 9.63 -7.35
N ALA A 235 -23.52 9.55 -7.75
CA ALA A 235 -22.58 8.77 -6.98
C ALA A 235 -22.61 9.31 -5.54
N PRO A 236 -22.54 8.44 -4.51
CA PRO A 236 -22.44 8.92 -3.14
C PRO A 236 -21.31 9.94 -3.10
N ALA A 237 -21.60 11.15 -2.63
CA ALA A 237 -20.65 12.24 -2.61
C ALA A 237 -19.46 11.82 -1.74
N CYS A 238 -18.41 11.28 -2.37
CA CYS A 238 -17.12 11.26 -1.74
C CYS A 238 -16.83 12.71 -1.34
N SER A 239 -16.43 12.95 -0.10
CA SER A 239 -16.01 14.28 0.35
C SER A 239 -14.65 14.66 -0.24
N LEU A 240 -14.43 14.34 -1.53
CA LEU A 240 -13.18 14.56 -2.24
C LEU A 240 -12.93 16.07 -2.31
N GLU A 241 -11.90 16.46 -1.59
CA GLU A 241 -11.32 17.79 -1.57
C GLU A 241 -10.23 17.90 -2.64
N GLU A 242 -9.52 16.80 -2.91
CA GLU A 242 -8.43 16.75 -3.88
C GLU A 242 -8.40 15.42 -4.65
N VAL A 243 -8.28 15.54 -5.97
CA VAL A 243 -8.03 14.44 -6.91
C VAL A 243 -6.77 14.75 -7.70
N VAL A 244 -5.70 14.03 -7.39
CA VAL A 244 -4.41 14.14 -8.07
C VAL A 244 -4.34 13.08 -9.17
N ILE A 245 -4.20 13.52 -10.42
CA ILE A 245 -3.94 12.65 -11.57
C ILE A 245 -2.44 12.69 -11.87
N GLU A 246 -1.76 11.56 -11.71
CA GLU A 246 -0.37 11.41 -12.10
C GLU A 246 -0.30 11.18 -13.62
N LEU A 247 0.25 12.15 -14.33
CA LEU A 247 0.43 12.06 -15.77
C LEU A 247 1.49 11.02 -16.08
N ASP A 248 1.20 10.12 -17.02
CA ASP A 248 2.23 9.22 -17.52
C ASP A 248 3.34 10.07 -18.17
N PRO A 249 4.61 9.73 -17.94
CA PRO A 249 5.68 10.42 -18.63
C PRO A 249 5.51 10.26 -20.13
N ALA A 250 6.02 11.24 -20.89
CA ALA A 250 5.96 11.19 -22.34
C ALA A 250 6.51 9.83 -22.82
N PRO A 251 5.77 9.09 -23.67
CA PRO A 251 6.18 7.77 -24.09
C PRO A 251 7.56 7.86 -24.73
N THR A 252 8.55 7.20 -24.13
CA THR A 252 9.91 7.10 -24.68
C THR A 252 9.97 6.18 -25.90
N SER A 253 8.93 5.36 -26.10
CA SER A 253 8.80 4.40 -27.19
C SER A 253 7.64 4.74 -28.13
N VAL A 254 7.92 4.70 -29.44
CA VAL A 254 7.01 5.03 -30.54
C VAL A 254 5.91 3.97 -30.74
N CYS A 255 6.01 2.81 -30.08
CA CYS A 255 5.31 1.58 -30.50
C CYS A 255 3.85 1.40 -30.02
N SER A 256 3.15 2.46 -29.60
CA SER A 256 1.70 2.38 -29.31
C SER A 256 0.96 3.65 -29.73
N TRP A 257 0.95 3.94 -31.03
CA TRP A 257 0.23 5.11 -31.57
C TRP A 257 -1.25 5.19 -31.15
N ALA A 258 -1.97 4.05 -31.13
CA ALA A 258 -3.38 4.02 -30.70
C ALA A 258 -3.58 4.28 -29.20
N GLY A 259 -2.65 3.81 -28.35
CA GLY A 259 -2.62 4.14 -26.92
C GLY A 259 -2.31 5.62 -26.69
N ASN A 260 -1.36 6.15 -27.46
CA ASN A 260 -0.93 7.55 -27.38
C ASN A 260 -2.05 8.53 -27.76
N ILE A 261 -2.81 8.26 -28.82
CA ILE A 261 -3.93 9.14 -29.23
C ILE A 261 -5.02 9.20 -28.14
N ARG A 262 -5.38 8.06 -27.54
CA ARG A 262 -6.35 8.03 -26.44
C ARG A 262 -5.82 8.75 -25.20
N ALA A 263 -4.54 8.53 -24.87
CA ALA A 263 -3.89 9.20 -23.75
C ALA A 263 -3.87 10.73 -23.93
N GLU A 264 -3.54 11.23 -25.12
CA GLU A 264 -3.58 12.66 -25.43
C GLU A 264 -4.99 13.24 -25.34
N GLN A 265 -6.00 12.54 -25.87
CA GLN A 265 -7.40 12.95 -25.76
C GLN A 265 -7.86 13.01 -24.30
N PHE A 266 -7.47 12.02 -23.50
CA PHE A 266 -7.78 12.00 -22.07
C PHE A 266 -7.06 13.13 -21.33
N LEU A 267 -5.79 13.37 -21.64
CA LEU A 267 -5.01 14.48 -21.08
C LEU A 267 -5.64 15.84 -21.40
N ARG A 268 -6.09 16.07 -22.65
CA ARG A 268 -6.82 17.29 -23.01
C ARG A 268 -8.08 17.46 -22.17
N LYS A 269 -8.85 16.38 -21.97
CA LYS A 269 -10.05 16.40 -21.11
C LYS A 269 -9.72 16.64 -19.65
N PHE A 270 -8.68 16.00 -19.10
CA PHE A 270 -8.23 16.24 -17.73
C PHE A 270 -7.78 17.69 -17.51
N ARG A 271 -7.07 18.29 -18.48
CA ARG A 271 -6.73 19.72 -18.45
C ARG A 271 -7.96 20.61 -18.46
N THR A 272 -8.99 20.28 -19.24
CA THR A 272 -10.26 21.00 -19.21
C THR A 272 -10.95 20.89 -17.85
N ILE A 273 -10.97 19.69 -17.25
CA ILE A 273 -11.55 19.47 -15.92
C ILE A 273 -10.77 20.26 -14.86
N ALA A 274 -9.45 20.17 -14.83
CA ALA A 274 -8.60 20.87 -13.86
C ALA A 274 -8.71 22.40 -13.96
N ARG A 275 -9.01 22.96 -15.14
CA ARG A 275 -9.32 24.38 -15.30
C ARG A 275 -10.69 24.77 -14.75
N GLY A 276 -11.66 23.84 -14.80
CA GLY A 276 -13.03 24.07 -14.34
C GLY A 276 -13.26 23.75 -12.86
N ASP A 277 -12.47 22.86 -12.27
CA ASP A 277 -12.62 22.39 -10.89
C ASP A 277 -11.25 22.36 -10.18
N LYS A 278 -11.11 23.21 -9.15
CA LYS A 278 -9.88 23.37 -8.37
C LYS A 278 -9.48 22.13 -7.57
N ARG A 279 -10.40 21.18 -7.38
CA ARG A 279 -10.12 19.92 -6.70
C ARG A 279 -9.26 18.99 -7.54
N VAL A 280 -9.16 19.21 -8.86
CA VAL A 280 -8.39 18.35 -9.75
C VAL A 280 -7.01 18.93 -10.01
N CYS A 281 -5.99 18.23 -9.54
CA CYS A 281 -4.59 18.56 -9.72
C CYS A 281 -3.95 17.58 -10.71
N LEU A 282 -3.22 18.11 -11.69
CA LEU A 282 -2.41 17.30 -12.60
C LEU A 282 -0.95 17.41 -12.16
N VAL A 283 -0.30 16.28 -11.92
CA VAL A 283 1.12 16.23 -11.53
C VAL A 283 1.87 15.34 -12.49
N ASP A 284 3.08 15.72 -12.86
CA ASP A 284 3.94 14.86 -13.67
C ASP A 284 4.25 13.59 -12.87
N GLY A 285 3.94 12.43 -13.45
CA GLY A 285 4.29 11.14 -12.89
C GLY A 285 5.80 10.90 -12.96
N ARG A 286 6.30 10.03 -12.09
CA ARG A 286 7.71 9.61 -12.17
C ARG A 286 7.90 8.67 -13.35
N ASN A 287 9.09 8.75 -13.95
CA ASN A 287 9.57 7.77 -14.91
C ASN A 287 9.84 6.44 -14.20
N GLY A 288 9.22 5.36 -14.68
CA GLY A 288 9.53 4.00 -14.25
C GLY A 288 8.85 3.56 -12.96
N TRP A 289 9.06 2.29 -12.63
CA TRP A 289 8.57 1.67 -11.40
C TRP A 289 9.34 2.20 -10.20
N MET A 290 8.62 2.62 -9.16
CA MET A 290 9.23 2.98 -7.89
C MET A 290 9.88 1.75 -7.26
N THR A 291 11.15 1.86 -6.86
CA THR A 291 11.85 0.79 -6.14
C THR A 291 11.24 0.56 -4.75
N VAL A 292 11.51 -0.59 -4.14
CA VAL A 292 11.04 -0.88 -2.78
C VAL A 292 11.58 0.14 -1.78
N ASP A 293 12.84 0.57 -1.93
CA ASP A 293 13.46 1.54 -1.03
C ASP A 293 12.84 2.94 -1.17
N GLU A 294 12.56 3.38 -2.39
CA GLU A 294 11.84 4.64 -2.60
C GLU A 294 10.42 4.61 -2.05
N ALA A 295 9.72 3.47 -2.20
CA ALA A 295 8.38 3.29 -1.63
C ALA A 295 8.41 3.25 -0.10
N LYS A 296 9.44 2.63 0.48
CA LYS A 296 9.69 2.61 1.93
C LYS A 296 9.98 4.01 2.45
N GLU A 297 10.80 4.79 1.74
CA GLU A 297 11.08 6.18 2.11
C GLU A 297 9.82 7.05 2.06
N GLY A 298 9.02 6.93 1.00
CA GLY A 298 7.72 7.61 0.91
C GLY A 298 6.77 7.22 2.04
N TRP A 299 6.76 5.94 2.45
CA TRP A 299 6.03 5.47 3.61
C TRP A 299 6.51 6.11 4.91
N LEU A 300 7.82 6.15 5.17
CA LEU A 300 8.38 6.77 6.38
C LEU A 300 8.02 8.26 6.47
N GLN A 301 8.04 8.98 5.35
CA GLN A 301 7.63 10.38 5.28
C GLN A 301 6.14 10.56 5.63
N ASP A 302 5.28 9.67 5.13
CA ASP A 302 3.86 9.67 5.47
C ASP A 302 3.61 9.38 6.96
N VAL A 303 4.34 8.42 7.54
CA VAL A 303 4.29 8.11 8.98
C VAL A 303 4.69 9.33 9.82
N CYS A 304 5.81 9.98 9.47
CA CYS A 304 6.27 11.21 10.14
C CYS A 304 5.21 12.33 10.09
N ARG A 305 4.56 12.51 8.93
CA ARG A 305 3.47 13.50 8.78
C ARG A 305 2.27 13.17 9.67
N LEU A 306 1.88 11.90 9.75
CA LEU A 306 0.73 11.45 10.53
C LEU A 306 0.93 11.68 12.04
N GLU A 307 2.12 11.40 12.55
CA GLU A 307 2.43 11.69 13.97
C GLU A 307 2.63 13.19 14.22
N GLY A 308 3.17 13.94 13.25
CA GLY A 308 3.25 15.40 13.33
C GLY A 308 1.88 16.09 13.42
N SER A 309 0.85 15.53 12.77
CA SER A 309 -0.51 16.09 12.75
C SER A 309 -1.32 15.82 14.03
N ARG A 310 -0.79 15.03 14.97
CA ARG A 310 -1.46 14.71 16.25
C ARG A 310 -1.11 15.68 17.39
N ARG A 311 -0.18 16.60 17.17
CA ARG A 311 0.19 17.67 18.11
C ARG A 311 -0.64 18.91 17.85
#